data_AF-A0A1I6BTE6-F1
#
_entry.id   AF-A0A1I6BTE6-F1
#
_cell.length_a   1.000
_cell.length_b   1.000
_cell.length_c   1.000
_cell.angle_alpha   90.00
_cell.angle_beta   90.00
_cell.angle_gamma   90.00
#
_symmetry.space_group_name_H-M   'P 1'
#
loop_
_entity.id
_entity.type
_entity.pdbx_description
1 polymer ?
#
loop_
_entity_poly.entity_id
_entity_poly.type
_entity_poly.pdbx_seq_one_letter_code
_entity_poly.pdbx_strand_id
1 'polypeptide(L)'
;MSQDREPQFCETERTPEQRLESVQWAFGVSASAGGAPSPEVVQLYERYILGEIDMQHIDVAMSQLYPQYPSNDPYAGRWTPNLDVEPARPVEVPPGFEYDPAEEEDAPAGPEMPAALCAAQLRAFVQDIVEHLATQPPRQRYIQIDV
;
A
#
# COMPACT_ATOMS: atom_id res chain seq x y z
N MET A 1 -30.08 -18.02 3.31
CA MET A 1 -28.98 -18.54 4.14
C MET A 1 -27.70 -18.02 3.51
N SER A 2 -27.23 -16.87 3.97
CA SER A 2 -25.98 -16.28 3.48
C SER A 2 -24.83 -17.06 4.10
N GLN A 3 -23.94 -17.58 3.27
CA GLN A 3 -22.69 -18.16 3.73
C GLN A 3 -21.84 -17.00 4.26
N ASP A 4 -21.68 -16.91 5.58
CA ASP A 4 -20.63 -16.13 6.22
C ASP A 4 -19.30 -16.73 5.79
N ARG A 5 -18.80 -16.29 4.64
CA ARG A 5 -17.47 -16.67 4.14
C ARG A 5 -16.50 -15.75 4.85
N GLU A 6 -15.68 -16.31 5.73
CA GLU A 6 -14.58 -15.57 6.35
C GLU A 6 -13.77 -14.87 5.24
N PRO A 7 -13.33 -13.61 5.46
CA PRO A 7 -12.55 -12.88 4.47
C PRO A 7 -11.31 -13.71 4.08
N GLN A 8 -11.04 -13.81 2.77
CA GLN A 8 -9.91 -14.61 2.30
C GLN A 8 -8.63 -13.77 2.35
N PHE A 9 -7.82 -14.00 3.38
CA PHE A 9 -6.49 -13.41 3.52
C PHE A 9 -5.44 -14.28 2.81
N CYS A 10 -4.48 -13.67 2.12
CA CYS A 10 -3.36 -14.42 1.53
C CYS A 10 -2.35 -14.85 2.62
N GLU A 11 -1.53 -15.87 2.35
CA GLU A 11 -0.60 -16.41 3.36
C GLU A 11 0.45 -15.40 3.85
N THR A 12 0.71 -14.34 3.08
CA THR A 12 1.69 -13.29 3.39
C THR A 12 1.09 -12.04 4.08
N GLU A 13 -0.23 -11.96 4.28
CA GLU A 13 -0.92 -10.79 4.90
C GLU A 13 -1.71 -11.19 6.15
N ARG A 14 -1.11 -12.04 6.99
CA ARG A 14 -1.79 -12.65 8.13
C ARG A 14 -1.88 -11.72 9.33
N THR A 15 -0.85 -10.90 9.60
CA THR A 15 -0.84 -10.06 10.80
C THR A 15 -1.31 -8.63 10.53
N PRO A 16 -1.91 -7.95 11.51
CA PRO A 16 -2.24 -6.53 11.39
C PRO A 16 -1.03 -5.65 11.05
N GLU A 17 0.17 -6.05 11.48
CA GLU A 17 1.44 -5.38 11.20
C GLU A 17 1.80 -5.45 9.72
N GLN A 18 1.76 -6.65 9.13
CA GLN A 18 2.02 -6.85 7.69
C GLN A 18 1.04 -6.05 6.83
N ARG A 19 -0.22 -5.99 7.26
CA ARG A 19 -1.24 -5.17 6.59
C ARG A 19 -0.92 -3.70 6.71
N LEU A 20 -0.56 -3.22 7.90
CA LEU A 20 -0.16 -1.84 8.12
C LEU A 20 1.03 -1.44 7.24
N GLU A 21 2.09 -2.25 7.20
CA GLU A 21 3.29 -1.98 6.39
C GLU A 21 2.93 -1.84 4.91
N SER A 22 2.09 -2.74 4.39
CA SER A 22 1.60 -2.70 3.01
C SER A 22 0.81 -1.42 2.72
N VAL A 23 -0.06 -1.00 3.64
CA VAL A 23 -0.83 0.25 3.50
C VAL A 23 0.08 1.48 3.58
N GLN A 24 1.02 1.52 4.53
CA GLN A 24 1.95 2.63 4.67
C GLN A 24 2.83 2.80 3.43
N TRP A 25 3.30 1.69 2.85
CA TRP A 25 4.03 1.71 1.59
C TRP A 25 3.17 2.31 0.46
N ALA A 26 1.93 1.84 0.28
CA ALA A 26 1.03 2.34 -0.76
C ALA A 26 0.72 3.85 -0.61
N PHE A 27 0.45 4.29 0.62
CA PHE A 27 0.22 5.71 0.91
C PHE A 27 1.49 6.55 0.75
N GLY A 28 2.66 6.02 1.12
CA GLY A 28 3.95 6.67 0.88
C GLY A 28 4.25 6.87 -0.60
N VAL A 29 3.97 5.88 -1.44
CA VAL A 29 4.07 6.00 -2.91
C VAL A 29 3.14 7.10 -3.42
N SER A 30 1.85 7.10 -3.01
CA SER A 30 0.90 8.17 -3.36
C SER A 30 1.38 9.56 -2.90
N ALA A 31 1.85 9.69 -1.67
CA ALA A 31 2.35 10.95 -1.10
C ALA A 31 3.57 11.48 -1.88
N SER A 32 4.47 10.58 -2.31
CA SER A 32 5.61 10.96 -3.17
C SER A 32 5.17 11.52 -4.53
N ALA A 33 4.00 11.11 -5.04
CA ALA A 33 3.34 11.67 -6.20
C ALA A 33 2.54 12.97 -5.89
N GLY A 34 2.47 13.39 -4.62
CA GLY A 34 1.72 14.56 -4.16
C GLY A 34 0.24 14.26 -3.87
N GLY A 35 -0.15 12.99 -3.85
CA GLY A 35 -1.51 12.57 -3.53
C GLY A 35 -1.68 12.32 -2.03
N ALA A 36 -2.68 12.95 -1.42
CA ALA A 36 -3.10 12.64 -0.06
C ALA A 36 -4.23 11.59 -0.09
N PRO A 37 -4.20 10.57 0.79
CA PRO A 37 -5.31 9.63 0.92
C PRO A 37 -6.57 10.35 1.44
N SER A 38 -7.73 10.05 0.85
CA SER A 38 -9.00 10.61 1.33
C SER A 38 -9.47 9.92 2.61
N PRO A 39 -10.31 10.57 3.44
CA PRO A 39 -10.87 9.94 4.65
C PRO A 39 -11.58 8.62 4.39
N GLU A 40 -12.26 8.49 3.24
CA GLU A 40 -12.97 7.27 2.84
C GLU A 40 -12.00 6.12 2.57
N VAL A 41 -10.87 6.41 1.92
CA VAL A 41 -9.81 5.41 1.64
C VAL A 41 -9.11 5.02 2.94
N VAL A 42 -8.84 5.95 3.84
CA VAL A 42 -8.24 5.66 5.16
C VAL A 42 -9.13 4.73 5.97
N GLN A 43 -10.44 5.01 6.06
CA GLN A 43 -11.39 4.14 6.75
C GLN A 43 -11.46 2.74 6.15
N LEU A 44 -11.37 2.62 4.82
CA LEU A 44 -11.36 1.33 4.14
C LEU A 44 -10.13 0.49 4.57
N TYR A 45 -8.94 1.10 4.56
CA TYR A 45 -7.71 0.41 4.97
C TYR A 45 -7.59 0.16 6.48
N GLU A 46 -8.22 0.98 7.33
CA GLU A 46 -8.35 0.67 8.76
C GLU A 46 -9.12 -0.63 8.99
N ARG A 47 -10.27 -0.80 8.32
CA ARG A 47 -11.08 -2.02 8.40
C ARG A 47 -10.31 -3.25 7.91
N TYR A 48 -9.45 -3.07 6.91
CA TYR A 48 -8.56 -4.12 6.41
C TYR A 48 -7.51 -4.53 7.46
N ILE A 49 -6.83 -3.56 8.09
CA ILE A 49 -5.86 -3.81 9.18
C ILE A 49 -6.54 -4.50 10.37
N LEU A 50 -7.77 -4.10 10.71
CA LEU A 50 -8.58 -4.74 11.75
C LEU A 50 -9.08 -6.14 11.38
N GLY A 51 -8.94 -6.55 10.11
CA GLY A 51 -9.41 -7.83 9.60
C GLY A 51 -10.91 -7.96 9.43
N GLU A 52 -11.62 -6.83 9.39
CA GLU A 52 -13.05 -6.79 9.09
C GLU A 52 -13.35 -7.04 7.61
N ILE A 53 -12.39 -6.70 6.73
CA ILE A 53 -12.49 -6.85 5.27
C ILE A 53 -11.16 -7.39 4.73
N ASP A 54 -11.21 -8.00 3.55
CA ASP A 54 -10.01 -8.45 2.80
C ASP A 54 -9.69 -7.51 1.63
N MET A 55 -8.63 -7.84 0.90
CA MET A 55 -8.18 -7.08 -0.27
C MET A 55 -9.20 -7.08 -1.42
N GLN A 56 -9.99 -8.15 -1.58
CA GLN A 56 -11.04 -8.18 -2.60
C GLN A 56 -12.15 -7.17 -2.31
N HIS A 57 -12.52 -7.01 -1.04
CA HIS A 57 -13.45 -5.96 -0.62
C HIS A 57 -12.88 -4.56 -0.85
N ILE A 58 -11.57 -4.36 -0.65
CA ILE A 58 -10.91 -3.09 -0.96
C ILE A 58 -11.03 -2.80 -2.47
N ASP A 59 -10.70 -3.75 -3.33
CA ASP A 59 -10.74 -3.57 -4.80
C ASP A 59 -12.15 -3.18 -5.30
N VAL A 60 -13.17 -3.86 -4.79
CA VAL A 60 -14.58 -3.55 -5.09
C VAL A 60 -14.95 -2.15 -4.59
N ALA A 61 -14.58 -1.80 -3.36
CA ALA A 61 -14.90 -0.48 -2.78
C ALA A 61 -14.17 0.64 -3.52
N MET A 62 -12.91 0.45 -3.88
CA MET A 62 -12.12 1.42 -4.66
C MET A 62 -12.72 1.64 -6.05
N SER A 63 -13.17 0.57 -6.72
CA SER A 63 -13.85 0.66 -8.02
C SER A 63 -15.18 1.44 -7.95
N GLN A 64 -15.85 1.44 -6.79
CA GLN A 64 -17.07 2.22 -6.57
C GLN A 64 -16.79 3.67 -6.20
N LEU A 65 -15.76 3.93 -5.39
CA LEU A 65 -15.34 5.28 -4.98
C LEU A 65 -14.74 6.05 -6.16
N TYR A 66 -14.00 5.36 -7.00
CA TYR A 66 -13.32 5.90 -8.17
C TYR A 66 -13.75 5.12 -9.41
N PRO A 67 -15.00 5.31 -9.87
CA PRO A 67 -15.46 4.64 -11.07
C PRO A 67 -14.54 5.05 -12.22
N GLN A 68 -13.86 4.05 -12.78
CA GLN A 68 -13.02 4.28 -13.94
C GLN A 68 -13.92 4.75 -15.08
N TYR A 69 -13.83 6.03 -15.42
CA TYR A 69 -14.49 6.54 -16.61
C TYR A 69 -13.88 5.84 -17.83
N PRO A 70 -14.70 5.48 -18.83
CA PRO A 70 -14.17 4.99 -20.09
C PRO A 70 -13.18 6.03 -20.62
N SER A 71 -11.91 5.65 -20.60
CA SER A 71 -10.86 6.51 -21.14
C SER A 71 -11.00 6.50 -22.66
N ASN A 72 -11.12 7.68 -23.26
CA ASN A 72 -10.99 7.84 -24.71
C ASN A 72 -9.52 7.72 -25.17
N ASP A 73 -8.60 7.47 -24.24
CA ASP A 73 -7.20 7.21 -24.55
C ASP A 73 -7.08 5.84 -25.27
N PRO A 74 -6.66 5.83 -26.55
CA PRO A 74 -6.43 4.59 -27.31
C PRO A 74 -5.29 3.71 -26.73
N TYR A 75 -4.61 4.20 -25.70
CA TYR A 75 -3.54 3.52 -24.96
C TYR A 75 -3.92 3.13 -23.53
N ALA A 76 -5.14 3.40 -23.04
CA ALA A 76 -5.56 3.07 -21.66
C ALA A 76 -5.44 1.58 -21.31
N GLY A 77 -5.49 0.68 -22.30
CA GLY A 77 -5.24 -0.76 -22.15
C GLY A 77 -3.88 -1.25 -22.66
N ARG A 78 -2.98 -0.35 -23.05
CA ARG A 78 -1.67 -0.68 -23.64
C ARG A 78 -0.50 -0.51 -22.69
N TRP A 79 -0.73 -0.09 -21.46
CA TRP A 79 0.31 -0.19 -20.44
C TRP A 79 0.51 -1.68 -20.14
N THR A 80 1.52 -2.25 -20.78
CA THR A 80 2.14 -3.50 -20.36
C THR A 80 3.35 -3.14 -19.51
N PRO A 81 3.49 -3.69 -18.28
CA PRO A 81 4.72 -3.51 -17.53
C PRO A 81 5.88 -3.94 -18.42
N ASN A 82 6.93 -3.13 -18.51
CA ASN A 82 8.13 -3.53 -19.22
C ASN A 82 8.80 -4.64 -18.41
N LEU A 83 8.55 -5.89 -18.79
CA LEU A 83 9.12 -7.08 -18.14
C LEU A 83 10.63 -7.24 -18.46
N ASP A 84 11.16 -6.42 -19.37
CA ASP A 84 12.59 -6.38 -19.71
C ASP A 84 13.38 -5.39 -18.84
N VAL A 85 12.78 -4.88 -17.75
CA VAL A 85 13.55 -4.19 -16.71
C VAL A 85 14.46 -5.22 -16.07
N GLU A 86 15.77 -5.10 -16.29
CA GLU A 86 16.77 -5.90 -15.57
C GLU A 86 16.47 -5.80 -14.07
N PRO A 87 16.42 -6.94 -13.35
CA PRO A 87 16.20 -6.93 -11.92
C PRO A 87 17.21 -5.97 -11.28
N ALA A 88 16.77 -5.19 -10.29
CA ALA A 88 17.63 -4.32 -9.52
C ALA A 88 18.90 -5.10 -9.14
N ARG A 89 20.06 -4.48 -9.41
CA ARG A 89 21.36 -5.13 -9.16
C ARG A 89 21.36 -5.67 -7.73
N PRO A 90 21.84 -6.91 -7.49
CA PRO A 90 21.96 -7.44 -6.15
C PRO A 90 22.64 -6.41 -5.26
N VAL A 91 22.05 -6.12 -4.10
CA VAL A 91 22.70 -5.30 -3.08
C VAL A 91 24.04 -5.94 -2.78
N GLU A 92 25.14 -5.22 -2.99
CA GLU A 92 26.47 -5.69 -2.61
C GLU A 92 26.49 -5.82 -1.08
N VAL A 93 26.38 -7.06 -0.62
CA VAL A 93 26.48 -7.39 0.80
C VAL A 93 27.92 -7.08 1.25
N PRO A 94 28.13 -6.41 2.39
CA PRO A 94 29.47 -6.10 2.88
C PRO A 94 30.34 -7.37 2.94
N PRO A 95 31.64 -7.31 2.59
CA PRO A 95 32.53 -8.46 2.70
C PRO A 95 32.58 -8.94 4.16
N GLY A 96 32.18 -10.19 4.40
CA GLY A 96 32.06 -10.80 5.73
C GLY A 96 30.62 -10.95 6.25
N PHE A 97 29.61 -10.52 5.48
CA PHE A 97 28.22 -10.84 5.78
C PHE A 97 27.90 -12.25 5.27
N GLU A 98 27.79 -13.20 6.18
CA GLU A 98 27.30 -14.54 5.91
C GLU A 98 25.81 -14.56 6.31
N TYR A 99 24.94 -14.72 5.33
CA TYR A 99 23.51 -14.91 5.60
C TYR A 99 23.33 -16.32 6.14
N ASP A 100 23.00 -16.43 7.43
CA ASP A 100 22.61 -17.69 8.05
C ASP A 100 21.08 -17.83 8.00
N PRO A 101 20.51 -18.62 7.07
CA PRO A 101 19.06 -18.83 7.01
C PRO A 101 18.50 -19.49 8.28
N ALA A 102 19.35 -20.11 9.12
CA ALA A 102 18.93 -20.70 10.38
C ALA A 102 18.71 -19.66 11.51
N GLU A 103 19.31 -18.46 11.42
CA GLU A 103 19.06 -17.37 12.37
C GLU A 103 17.71 -16.67 12.11
N GLU A 104 17.19 -16.72 10.89
CA GLU A 104 15.88 -16.13 10.54
C GLU A 104 14.71 -17.02 10.97
N GLU A 105 14.92 -18.34 11.05
CA GLU A 105 13.88 -19.33 11.36
C GLU A 105 13.58 -19.46 12.87
N ASP A 106 14.47 -18.98 13.74
CA ASP A 106 14.39 -19.18 15.21
C ASP A 106 14.23 -17.88 16.02
N ALA A 107 14.01 -16.75 15.34
CA ALA A 107 13.57 -15.53 16.01
C ALA A 107 12.12 -15.75 16.47
N PRO A 108 11.83 -15.78 17.79
CA PRO A 108 10.46 -15.86 18.24
C PRO A 108 9.74 -14.63 17.68
N ALA A 109 8.64 -14.86 16.94
CA ALA A 109 7.74 -13.79 16.58
C ALA A 109 7.51 -12.96 17.84
N GLY A 110 7.93 -11.69 17.81
CA GLY A 110 7.67 -10.77 18.91
C GLY A 110 6.17 -10.75 19.22
N PRO A 111 5.77 -10.22 20.38
CA PRO A 111 4.34 -10.11 20.68
C PRO A 111 3.65 -9.34 19.54
N GLU A 112 2.74 -10.00 18.82
CA GLU A 112 1.99 -9.41 17.71
C GLU A 112 1.36 -8.09 18.17
N MET A 113 1.60 -6.99 17.45
CA MET A 113 0.96 -5.72 17.76
C MET A 113 -0.56 -5.84 17.60
N PRO A 114 -1.33 -5.33 18.57
CA PRO A 114 -2.79 -5.32 18.44
C PRO A 114 -3.23 -4.55 17.19
N ALA A 115 -4.22 -5.08 16.47
CA ALA A 115 -4.75 -4.44 15.27
C ALA A 115 -5.24 -2.99 15.51
N ALA A 116 -5.77 -2.71 16.71
CA ALA A 116 -6.16 -1.36 17.11
C ALA A 116 -4.97 -0.39 17.19
N LEU A 117 -3.79 -0.88 17.61
CA LEU A 117 -2.56 -0.09 17.64
C LEU A 117 -2.08 0.18 16.21
N CYS A 118 -2.14 -0.84 15.34
CA CYS A 118 -1.79 -0.70 13.93
C CYS A 118 -2.70 0.33 13.22
N ALA A 119 -4.02 0.27 13.47
CA ALA A 119 -4.97 1.26 12.93
C ALA A 119 -4.69 2.67 13.46
N ALA A 120 -4.30 2.83 14.73
CA ALA A 120 -3.89 4.12 15.27
C ALA A 120 -2.60 4.65 14.62
N GLN A 121 -1.62 3.77 14.37
CA GLN A 121 -0.39 4.12 13.66
C GLN A 121 -0.67 4.55 12.21
N LEU A 122 -1.62 3.90 11.53
CA LEU A 122 -2.05 4.33 10.20
C LEU A 122 -2.58 5.77 10.22
N ARG A 123 -3.44 6.12 11.18
CA ARG A 123 -3.98 7.48 11.31
C ARG A 123 -2.89 8.53 11.54
N ALA A 124 -1.92 8.22 12.42
CA ALA A 124 -0.79 9.10 12.67
C ALA A 124 0.05 9.30 11.40
N PHE A 125 0.34 8.23 10.67
CA PHE A 125 1.09 8.30 9.41
C PHE A 125 0.36 9.13 8.33
N VAL A 126 -0.96 8.99 8.22
CA VAL A 126 -1.77 9.82 7.32
C VAL A 126 -1.69 11.29 7.70
N GLN A 127 -1.74 11.61 8.99
CA GLN A 127 -1.59 12.99 9.46
C GLN A 127 -0.23 13.56 9.07
N ASP A 128 0.86 12.80 9.25
CA ASP A 128 2.21 13.21 8.83
C ASP A 128 2.29 13.49 7.32
N ILE A 129 1.64 12.66 6.49
CA ILE A 129 1.55 12.91 5.04
C ILE A 129 0.84 14.24 4.76
N VAL A 130 -0.31 14.47 5.40
CA VAL A 130 -1.11 15.70 5.18
C VAL A 130 -0.32 16.93 5.59
N GLU A 131 0.33 16.89 6.75
CA GLU A 131 1.18 17.98 7.25
C GLU A 131 2.37 18.21 6.33
N HIS A 132 3.05 17.14 5.89
CA HIS A 132 4.16 17.23 4.95
C HIS A 132 3.73 17.89 3.63
N LEU A 133 2.63 17.44 3.05
CA LEU A 133 2.10 17.98 1.79
C LEU A 133 1.66 19.45 1.93
N ALA A 134 1.15 19.87 3.09
CA ALA A 134 0.79 21.27 3.35
C ALA A 134 2.00 22.21 3.35
N THR A 135 3.20 21.70 3.66
CA THR A 135 4.45 22.47 3.61
C THR A 135 5.13 22.48 2.25
N GLN A 136 4.72 21.59 1.33
CA GLN A 136 5.29 21.57 0.00
C GLN A 136 4.74 22.70 -0.87
N PRO A 137 5.57 23.33 -1.72
CA PRO A 137 5.08 24.27 -2.71
C PRO A 137 4.10 23.56 -3.66
N PRO A 138 3.05 24.24 -4.14
CA PRO A 138 2.10 23.64 -5.07
C PRO A 138 2.86 23.11 -6.29
N ARG A 139 2.76 21.80 -6.55
CA ARG A 139 3.39 21.19 -7.72
C ARG A 139 2.88 21.90 -8.97
N GLN A 140 3.80 22.36 -9.83
CA GLN A 140 3.44 22.87 -11.13
C GLN A 140 2.66 21.78 -11.86
N ARG A 141 1.39 22.07 -12.21
CA ARG A 141 0.67 21.24 -13.18
C ARG A 141 1.56 21.17 -14.41
N TYR A 142 1.85 19.96 -14.89
CA TYR A 142 2.48 19.78 -16.19
C TYR A 142 1.68 20.60 -17.18
N ILE A 143 2.27 21.71 -17.63
CA ILE A 143 1.71 22.55 -18.68
C ILE A 143 1.67 21.63 -19.89
N GLN A 144 0.49 21.42 -20.49
CA GLN A 144 0.39 20.83 -21.81
C GLN A 144 1.38 21.58 -22.71
N ILE A 145 2.44 20.89 -23.15
CA ILE A 145 3.23 21.39 -24.25
C ILE A 145 2.37 21.11 -25.48
N ASP A 146 1.67 22.14 -25.97
CA ASP A 146 1.11 22.11 -27.30
C ASP A 146 2.30 21.93 -28.28
N VAL A 147 2.34 20.78 -28.95
CA VAL A 147 3.25 20.48 -30.07
C VAL A 147 2.45 20.52 -31.36
#